data_AF-A0A1R1FBG3-F1
#
_entry.id   AF-A0A1R1FBG3-F1
#
_cell.length_a   1.000
_cell.length_b   1.000
_cell.length_c   1.000
_cell.angle_alpha   90.00
_cell.angle_beta   90.00
_cell.angle_gamma   90.00
#
_symmetry.space_group_name_H-M   'P 1'
#
loop_
_entity.id
_entity.type
_entity.pdbx_description
1 polymer ?
#
loop_
_entity_poly.entity_id
_entity_poly.type
_entity_poly.pdbx_seq_one_letter_code
_entity_poly.pdbx_strand_id
1 'polypeptide(L)'
;MNSNEEHEVLLSEQPAHLWRRRKLELMHWTERDKHTVSAKKTEIWNGVEVDAELVNALSILQNAGVKTEFSCAGVSPLDEPVDHSLYAYVTLIQSEVADQFVHYALRQMRNRLLVTLETEKGRYDLSSFFIGHNRSFCWWIEHCALQFGSRNESSEKSVV
;
A
#
# COMPACT_ATOMS: atom_id res chain seq x y z
N MET A 1 -23.59 15.58 -19.42
CA MET A 1 -23.76 14.21 -18.91
C MET A 1 -22.38 13.58 -18.84
N ASN A 2 -21.97 13.21 -17.63
CA ASN A 2 -20.90 12.26 -17.23
C ASN A 2 -20.98 12.23 -15.68
N SER A 3 -22.08 11.79 -15.05
CA SER A 3 -22.33 10.42 -14.54
C SER A 3 -21.12 9.77 -13.86
N ASN A 4 -21.09 9.90 -12.51
CA ASN A 4 -20.21 9.26 -11.53
C ASN A 4 -18.71 9.63 -11.58
N GLU A 5 -18.37 10.85 -11.16
CA GLU A 5 -17.07 11.02 -10.48
C GLU A 5 -17.23 10.42 -9.09
N GLU A 6 -16.84 9.16 -8.92
CA GLU A 6 -16.53 8.62 -7.59
C GLU A 6 -15.59 9.63 -6.92
N HIS A 7 -15.98 10.20 -5.78
CA HIS A 7 -15.22 11.23 -5.08
C HIS A 7 -13.93 10.65 -4.49
N GLU A 8 -12.94 10.40 -5.34
CA GLU A 8 -11.59 9.97 -4.98
C GLU A 8 -10.70 11.20 -4.73
N VAL A 9 -10.14 11.29 -3.53
CA VAL A 9 -9.26 12.40 -3.12
C VAL A 9 -7.82 11.90 -3.04
N LEU A 10 -6.94 12.47 -3.87
CA LEU A 10 -5.51 12.22 -3.80
C LEU A 10 -4.90 12.94 -2.59
N LEU A 11 -4.36 12.17 -1.64
CA LEU A 11 -3.77 12.70 -0.40
C LEU A 11 -2.24 12.84 -0.47
N SER A 12 -1.60 12.17 -1.42
CA SER A 12 -0.14 12.26 -1.58
C SER A 12 0.26 13.48 -2.40
N GLU A 13 1.05 14.35 -1.78
CA GLU A 13 1.70 15.46 -2.49
C GLU A 13 2.99 14.99 -3.15
N GLN A 14 3.09 15.20 -4.46
CA GLN A 14 4.21 14.73 -5.26
C GLN A 14 4.69 15.84 -6.20
N PRO A 15 5.99 16.19 -6.19
CA PRO A 15 6.54 17.13 -7.15
C PRO A 15 6.29 16.71 -8.61
N ALA A 16 6.05 17.68 -9.50
CA ALA A 16 5.75 17.43 -10.92
C ALA A 16 6.83 16.59 -11.65
N HIS A 17 8.10 16.67 -11.23
CA HIS A 17 9.16 15.85 -11.82
C HIS A 17 9.02 14.36 -11.46
N LEU A 18 8.45 14.01 -10.31
CA LEU A 18 8.20 12.62 -9.92
C LEU A 18 7.02 12.02 -10.68
N TRP A 19 5.97 12.79 -10.95
CA TRP A 19 4.89 12.37 -11.85
C TRP A 19 5.40 12.07 -13.26
N ARG A 20 6.27 12.94 -13.80
CA ARG A 20 6.93 12.70 -15.10
C ARG A 20 7.76 11.42 -15.06
N ARG A 21 8.52 11.20 -13.99
CA ARG A 21 9.29 9.97 -13.78
C ARG A 21 8.39 8.73 -13.73
N ARG A 22 7.33 8.72 -12.93
CA ARG A 22 6.36 7.60 -12.84
C ARG A 22 5.77 7.27 -14.22
N LYS A 23 5.43 8.29 -15.03
CA LYS A 23 4.94 8.09 -16.40
C LYS A 23 5.98 7.39 -17.29
N LEU A 24 7.24 7.79 -17.22
CA LEU A 24 8.33 7.13 -17.95
C LEU A 24 8.56 5.70 -17.47
N GLU A 25 8.52 5.46 -16.16
CA GLU A 25 8.63 4.12 -15.57
C GLU A 25 7.50 3.20 -16.08
N LEU A 26 6.27 3.72 -16.17
CA LEU A 26 5.14 2.97 -16.72
C LEU A 26 5.36 2.60 -18.20
N MET A 27 5.81 3.54 -19.03
CA MET A 27 6.11 3.29 -20.45
C MET A 27 7.20 2.22 -20.61
N HIS A 28 8.30 2.36 -19.87
CA HIS A 28 9.37 1.36 -19.90
C HIS A 28 8.90 0.00 -19.40
N TRP A 29 8.04 -0.05 -18.39
CA TRP A 29 7.48 -1.31 -17.89
C TRP A 29 6.60 -2.01 -18.92
N THR A 30 5.82 -1.26 -19.70
CA THR A 30 4.99 -1.83 -20.77
C THR A 30 5.79 -2.37 -21.94
N GLU A 31 6.94 -1.77 -22.25
CA GLU A 31 7.81 -2.15 -23.37
C GLU A 31 8.83 -3.24 -23.02
N ARG A 32 9.08 -3.45 -21.72
CA ARG A 32 10.09 -4.40 -21.24
C ARG A 32 9.60 -5.84 -21.38
N ASP A 33 10.51 -6.73 -21.82
CA ASP A 33 10.30 -8.17 -21.75
C ASP A 33 10.21 -8.65 -20.30
N LYS A 34 9.04 -9.19 -19.94
CA LYS A 34 8.72 -9.64 -18.59
C LYS A 34 9.15 -11.10 -18.46
N HIS A 35 10.33 -11.30 -17.88
CA HIS A 35 10.89 -12.62 -17.64
C HIS A 35 10.56 -13.06 -16.21
N THR A 36 10.05 -14.29 -16.07
CA THR A 36 9.78 -14.88 -14.76
C THR A 36 11.10 -15.27 -14.10
N VAL A 37 11.39 -14.70 -12.93
CA VAL A 37 12.59 -15.03 -12.14
C VAL A 37 12.23 -15.88 -10.93
N SER A 38 11.11 -15.61 -10.28
CA SER A 38 10.59 -16.39 -9.16
C SER A 38 9.06 -16.33 -9.08
N ALA A 39 8.46 -17.41 -8.59
CA ALA A 39 7.03 -17.44 -8.31
C ALA A 39 6.73 -16.62 -7.05
N LYS A 40 5.61 -15.89 -7.09
CA LYS A 40 5.07 -15.19 -5.94
C LYS A 40 4.65 -16.20 -4.88
N LYS A 41 4.79 -15.83 -3.60
CA LYS A 41 4.38 -16.66 -2.48
C LYS A 41 3.12 -16.07 -1.86
N THR A 42 2.12 -16.91 -1.68
CA THR A 42 0.88 -16.57 -0.99
C THR A 42 0.77 -17.35 0.31
N GLU A 43 0.02 -16.78 1.26
CA GLU A 43 -0.32 -17.40 2.54
C GLU A 43 -1.79 -17.14 2.85
N ILE A 44 -2.40 -18.02 3.65
CA ILE A 44 -3.77 -17.82 4.14
C ILE A 44 -3.72 -16.92 5.37
N TRP A 45 -4.30 -15.73 5.25
CA TRP A 45 -4.44 -14.76 6.33
C TRP A 45 -5.93 -14.44 6.52
N ASN A 46 -6.46 -14.68 7.72
CA ASN A 46 -7.88 -14.52 8.04
C ASN A 46 -8.84 -15.22 7.06
N GLY A 47 -8.45 -16.38 6.54
CA GLY A 47 -9.24 -17.17 5.59
C GLY A 47 -9.20 -16.68 4.14
N VAL A 48 -8.38 -15.66 3.85
CA VAL A 48 -8.16 -15.11 2.51
C VAL A 48 -6.72 -15.37 2.09
N GLU A 49 -6.51 -15.71 0.82
CA GLU A 49 -5.18 -15.82 0.25
C GLU A 49 -4.60 -14.42 0.01
N VAL A 50 -3.44 -14.14 0.61
CA VAL A 50 -2.73 -12.86 0.48
C VAL A 50 -1.26 -13.10 0.16
N ASP A 51 -0.57 -12.07 -0.32
CA ASP A 51 0.87 -12.18 -0.54
C ASP A 51 1.64 -12.32 0.77
N ALA A 52 2.53 -13.31 0.83
CA ALA A 52 3.34 -13.63 2.00
C ALA A 52 4.12 -12.41 2.54
N GLU A 53 4.53 -11.51 1.63
CA GLU A 53 5.27 -10.29 2.00
C GLU A 53 4.45 -9.22 2.70
N LEU A 54 3.12 -9.31 2.65
CA LEU A 54 2.22 -8.38 3.31
C LEU A 54 1.62 -8.96 4.58
N VAL A 55 1.63 -10.28 4.77
CA VAL A 55 1.02 -10.97 5.93
C VAL A 55 1.42 -10.34 7.26
N ASN A 56 2.72 -10.09 7.48
CA ASN A 56 3.19 -9.52 8.73
C ASN A 56 2.63 -8.11 8.94
N ALA A 57 2.75 -7.25 7.92
CA ALA A 57 2.23 -5.89 7.98
C ALA A 57 0.72 -5.85 8.23
N LEU A 58 -0.05 -6.68 7.52
CA LEU A 58 -1.51 -6.78 7.68
C LEU A 58 -1.89 -7.24 9.10
N SER A 59 -1.17 -8.21 9.64
CA SER A 59 -1.38 -8.72 11.01
C SER A 59 -1.11 -7.63 12.06
N ILE A 60 -0.03 -6.87 11.90
CA ILE A 60 0.31 -5.78 12.83
C ILE A 60 -0.73 -4.66 12.75
N LEU A 61 -1.14 -4.28 11.54
CA LEU A 61 -2.19 -3.27 11.33
C LEU A 61 -3.51 -3.69 11.96
N GLN A 62 -3.92 -4.95 11.75
CA GLN A 62 -5.14 -5.49 12.35
C GLN A 62 -5.08 -5.45 13.88
N ASN A 63 -3.95 -5.87 14.47
CA ASN A 63 -3.75 -5.84 15.92
C ASN A 63 -3.75 -4.40 16.47
N ALA A 64 -3.26 -3.44 15.68
CA ALA A 64 -3.32 -2.02 16.00
C ALA A 64 -4.70 -1.38 15.77
N GLY A 65 -5.71 -2.15 15.35
CA GLY A 65 -7.07 -1.66 15.09
C GLY A 65 -7.30 -1.09 13.68
N VAL A 66 -6.30 -1.14 12.79
CA VAL A 66 -6.42 -0.72 11.39
C VAL A 66 -6.94 -1.88 10.56
N LYS A 67 -8.18 -1.78 10.07
CA LYS A 67 -8.80 -2.81 9.24
C LYS A 67 -8.38 -2.68 7.79
N THR A 68 -8.07 -3.81 7.17
CA THR A 68 -7.68 -3.91 5.75
C THR A 68 -8.78 -4.61 4.96
N GLU A 69 -9.04 -4.18 3.73
CA GLU A 69 -10.03 -4.80 2.82
C GLU A 69 -9.34 -5.71 1.80
N PHE A 70 -8.37 -5.18 1.06
CA PHE A 70 -7.64 -5.87 0.02
C PHE A 70 -6.15 -5.57 0.11
N SER A 71 -5.33 -6.44 -0.46
CA SER A 71 -3.89 -6.18 -0.56
C SER A 71 -3.25 -7.00 -1.68
N CYS A 72 -2.16 -6.48 -2.23
CA CYS A 72 -1.32 -7.19 -3.18
C CYS A 72 0.11 -6.62 -3.12
N ALA A 73 1.11 -7.46 -3.12
CA ALA A 73 2.51 -7.07 -3.27
C ALA A 73 2.84 -6.63 -4.71
N GLY A 74 1.90 -6.71 -5.65
CA GLY A 74 2.08 -6.35 -7.06
C GLY A 74 3.15 -7.17 -7.79
N VAL A 75 3.52 -6.76 -9.00
CA VAL A 75 4.58 -7.37 -9.81
C VAL A 75 5.93 -6.65 -9.62
N SER A 76 6.91 -7.31 -9.01
CA SER A 76 8.32 -6.90 -9.09
C SER A 76 8.95 -7.36 -10.41
N PRO A 77 10.05 -6.74 -10.90
CA PRO A 77 10.91 -7.34 -11.93
C PRO A 77 11.39 -8.76 -11.62
N LEU A 78 11.29 -9.20 -10.36
CA LEU A 78 11.66 -10.53 -9.88
C LEU A 78 10.46 -11.51 -9.83
N ASP A 79 9.25 -11.03 -10.09
CA ASP A 79 8.00 -11.81 -9.95
C ASP A 79 7.38 -12.14 -11.31
N GLU A 80 6.48 -13.12 -11.30
CA GLU A 80 5.68 -13.49 -12.46
C GLU A 80 4.68 -12.37 -12.84
N PRO A 81 4.55 -12.00 -14.12
CA PRO A 81 3.74 -10.85 -14.54
C PRO A 81 2.28 -11.16 -14.89
N VAL A 82 1.86 -12.43 -14.95
CA VAL A 82 0.65 -12.84 -15.71
C VAL A 82 -0.65 -12.67 -14.91
N ASP A 83 -0.64 -12.66 -13.58
CA ASP A 83 -1.88 -12.67 -12.76
C ASP A 83 -1.93 -11.60 -11.64
N HIS A 84 -1.24 -10.46 -11.80
CA HIS A 84 -1.02 -9.53 -10.68
C HIS A 84 -1.13 -8.04 -11.04
N SER A 85 -1.42 -7.23 -10.01
CA SER A 85 -1.41 -5.77 -10.11
C SER A 85 -0.01 -5.23 -10.40
N LEU A 86 0.06 -4.20 -11.24
CA LEU A 86 1.31 -3.54 -11.61
C LEU A 86 2.11 -3.05 -10.39
N TYR A 87 1.40 -2.48 -9.41
CA TYR A 87 1.98 -1.93 -8.20
C TYR A 87 1.48 -2.70 -6.98
N ALA A 88 2.32 -2.73 -5.94
CA ALA A 88 1.92 -3.16 -4.63
C ALA A 88 0.91 -2.16 -4.03
N TYR A 89 -0.11 -2.67 -3.34
CA TYR A 89 -1.10 -1.88 -2.65
C TYR A 89 -1.66 -2.56 -1.41
N VAL A 90 -2.23 -1.74 -0.52
CA VAL A 90 -3.05 -2.15 0.63
C VAL A 90 -4.23 -1.19 0.71
N THR A 91 -5.43 -1.74 0.81
CA THR A 91 -6.67 -0.98 1.01
C THR A 91 -7.05 -1.02 2.48
N LEU A 92 -7.26 0.13 3.09
CA LEU A 92 -7.66 0.28 4.50
C LEU A 92 -9.10 0.76 4.59
N ILE A 93 -9.87 0.21 5.52
CA ILE A 93 -11.20 0.73 5.85
C ILE A 93 -11.02 1.99 6.70
N GLN A 94 -11.66 3.08 6.28
CA GLN A 94 -11.58 4.37 6.96
C GLN A 94 -12.09 4.26 8.40
N SER A 95 -11.31 4.80 9.31
CA SER A 95 -11.56 4.86 10.74
C SER A 95 -10.57 5.83 11.36
N GLU A 96 -10.83 6.34 12.55
CA GLU A 96 -9.90 7.27 13.21
C GLU A 96 -8.47 6.71 13.32
N VAL A 97 -8.33 5.41 13.62
CA VAL A 97 -7.03 4.74 13.71
C VAL A 97 -6.38 4.59 12.33
N ALA A 98 -7.16 4.27 11.29
CA ALA A 98 -6.66 4.23 9.91
C ALA A 98 -6.19 5.61 9.45
N ASP A 99 -6.92 6.69 9.78
CA ASP A 99 -6.54 8.05 9.45
C ASP A 99 -5.18 8.39 10.09
N GLN A 100 -5.00 8.06 11.38
CA GLN A 100 -3.74 8.26 12.09
C GLN A 100 -2.58 7.49 11.44
N PHE A 101 -2.81 6.23 11.05
CA PHE A 101 -1.83 5.42 10.34
C PHE A 101 -1.48 6.02 8.98
N VAL A 102 -2.47 6.43 8.18
CA VAL A 102 -2.27 7.02 6.85
C VAL A 102 -1.42 8.29 6.94
N HIS A 103 -1.74 9.20 7.86
CA HIS A 103 -0.95 10.41 8.09
C HIS A 103 0.48 10.10 8.58
N TYR A 104 0.63 9.05 9.39
CA TYR A 104 1.95 8.58 9.80
C TYR A 104 2.75 8.04 8.60
N ALA A 105 2.18 7.12 7.81
CA ALA A 105 2.80 6.50 6.65
C ALA A 105 3.19 7.54 5.59
N LEU A 106 2.32 8.51 5.30
CA LEU A 106 2.61 9.64 4.40
C LEU A 106 3.86 10.41 4.83
N ARG A 107 4.04 10.67 6.14
CA ARG A 107 5.23 11.38 6.67
C ARG A 107 6.51 10.54 6.59
N GLN A 108 6.41 9.22 6.79
CA GLN A 108 7.58 8.32 6.76
C GLN A 108 8.01 7.99 5.33
N MET A 109 7.07 7.56 4.50
CA MET A 109 7.35 7.08 3.14
C MET A 109 7.52 8.23 2.15
N ARG A 110 6.89 9.39 2.42
CA ARG A 110 6.95 10.61 1.60
C ARG A 110 6.65 10.28 0.13
N ASN A 111 7.57 10.66 -0.75
CA ASN A 111 7.47 10.50 -2.19
C ASN A 111 7.38 9.03 -2.69
N ARG A 112 7.51 8.03 -1.79
CA ARG A 112 7.39 6.60 -2.14
C ARG A 112 5.95 6.09 -2.06
N LEU A 113 5.08 6.79 -1.34
CA LEU A 113 3.71 6.37 -1.11
C LEU A 113 2.75 7.20 -1.98
N LEU A 114 1.80 6.51 -2.59
CA LEU A 114 0.63 7.10 -3.21
C LEU A 114 -0.58 6.69 -2.38
N VAL A 115 -1.36 7.65 -1.93
CA VAL A 115 -2.58 7.45 -1.13
C VAL A 115 -3.72 8.18 -1.78
N THR A 116 -4.80 7.46 -2.04
CA THR A 116 -6.09 8.03 -2.40
C THR A 116 -7.14 7.63 -1.37
N LEU A 117 -8.15 8.48 -1.19
CA LEU A 117 -9.30 8.24 -0.33
C LEU A 117 -10.55 8.20 -1.21
N GLU A 118 -11.20 7.05 -1.29
CA GLU A 118 -12.53 6.92 -1.87
C GLU A 118 -13.57 7.25 -0.80
N THR A 119 -13.98 8.51 -0.75
CA THR A 119 -14.83 9.03 0.34
C THR A 119 -16.19 8.34 0.41
N GLU A 120 -16.76 7.94 -0.72
CA GLU A 120 -18.06 7.25 -0.78
C GLU A 120 -17.99 5.81 -0.25
N LYS A 121 -16.87 5.13 -0.47
CA LYS A 121 -16.65 3.76 0.00
C LYS A 121 -16.00 3.72 1.40
N GLY A 122 -15.55 4.87 1.91
CA GLY A 122 -14.87 4.97 3.19
C GLY A 122 -13.61 4.11 3.23
N ARG A 123 -12.75 4.23 2.21
CA ARG A 123 -11.52 3.44 2.13
C ARG A 123 -10.33 4.24 1.61
N TYR A 124 -9.15 3.91 2.13
CA TYR A 124 -7.88 4.41 1.64
C TYR A 124 -7.21 3.37 0.76
N ASP A 125 -6.72 3.78 -0.40
CA ASP A 125 -5.84 2.96 -1.23
C ASP A 125 -4.41 3.46 -1.13
N LEU A 126 -3.55 2.65 -0.50
CA LEU A 126 -2.13 2.91 -0.34
C LEU A 126 -1.39 2.08 -1.36
N SER A 127 -0.56 2.69 -2.21
CA SER A 127 0.22 1.99 -3.22
C SER A 127 1.62 2.54 -3.38
N SER A 128 2.50 1.77 -4.02
CA SER A 128 3.82 2.26 -4.43
C SER A 128 3.68 3.42 -5.42
N PHE A 129 4.36 4.54 -5.14
CA PHE A 129 4.42 5.67 -6.08
C PHE A 129 5.33 5.38 -7.29
N PHE A 130 6.34 4.53 -7.17
CA PHE A 130 7.23 4.18 -8.28
C PHE A 130 6.97 2.76 -8.77
N ILE A 131 7.14 2.53 -10.07
CA ILE A 131 6.94 1.20 -10.68
C ILE A 131 8.21 0.37 -10.44
N GLY A 132 8.05 -0.91 -10.11
CA GLY A 132 9.15 -1.81 -9.78
C GLY A 132 9.70 -1.66 -8.35
N HIS A 133 9.05 -0.86 -7.51
CA HIS A 133 9.41 -0.67 -6.09
C HIS A 133 8.53 -1.47 -5.12
N ASN A 134 7.86 -2.49 -5.62
CA ASN A 134 6.85 -3.26 -4.90
C ASN A 134 7.38 -3.95 -3.63
N ARG A 135 8.56 -4.57 -3.70
CA ARG A 135 9.24 -5.14 -2.52
C ARG A 135 9.57 -4.07 -1.48
N SER A 136 10.09 -2.93 -1.93
CA SER A 136 10.40 -1.81 -1.04
C SER A 136 9.13 -1.24 -0.40
N PHE A 137 8.01 -1.18 -1.14
CA PHE A 137 6.72 -0.78 -0.60
C PHE A 137 6.27 -1.73 0.52
N CYS A 138 6.29 -3.05 0.29
CA CYS A 138 5.89 -4.03 1.31
C CYS A 138 6.73 -3.87 2.59
N TRP A 139 8.05 -3.75 2.43
CA TRP A 139 8.96 -3.49 3.55
C TRP A 139 8.64 -2.18 4.29
N TRP A 140 8.36 -1.10 3.57
CA TRP A 140 8.02 0.19 4.19
C TRP A 140 6.67 0.17 4.90
N ILE A 141 5.67 -0.53 4.35
CA ILE A 141 4.37 -0.70 4.98
C ILE A 141 4.51 -1.49 6.28
N GLU A 142 5.26 -2.60 6.26
CA GLU A 142 5.57 -3.36 7.49
C GLU A 142 6.32 -2.51 8.51
N HIS A 143 7.35 -1.78 8.08
CA HIS A 143 8.11 -0.90 8.96
C HIS A 143 7.21 0.17 9.60
N CYS A 144 6.33 0.79 8.82
CA CYS A 144 5.37 1.76 9.34
C CYS A 144 4.38 1.12 10.31
N ALA A 145 3.87 -0.08 10.00
CA ALA A 145 2.95 -0.81 10.85
C ALA A 145 3.58 -1.15 12.22
N LEU A 146 4.82 -1.67 12.23
CA LEU A 146 5.58 -1.97 13.45
C LEU A 146 5.73 -0.73 14.34
N GLN A 147 6.18 0.38 13.75
CA GLN A 147 6.39 1.63 14.48
C GLN A 147 5.08 2.24 14.99
N PHE A 148 3.99 2.12 14.22
CA PHE A 148 2.67 2.59 14.61
C PHE A 148 2.10 1.77 15.78
N GLY A 149 2.14 0.44 15.70
CA GLY A 149 1.68 -0.45 16.76
C GLY A 149 2.41 -0.22 18.09
N SER A 150 3.74 -0.08 18.07
CA SER A 150 4.52 0.18 19.28
C SER A 150 4.17 1.51 19.97
N ARG A 151 3.74 2.52 19.21
CA ARG A 151 3.32 3.81 19.76
C ARG A 151 1.97 3.71 20.46
N ASN A 152 1.02 2.98 19.87
CA ASN A 152 -0.31 2.80 20.47
C ASN A 152 -0.22 2.02 21.79
N GLU A 153 0.59 0.96 21.85
CA GLU A 153 0.84 0.23 23.10
C GLU A 153 1.50 1.09 24.19
N SER A 154 2.34 2.06 23.80
CA SER A 154 3.02 2.97 24.74
C SER A 154 2.06 4.05 25.28
N SER A 155 1.14 4.51 24.45
CA SER A 155 0.10 5.48 24.83
C SER A 155 -0.95 4.87 25.76
N GLU A 156 -1.32 3.60 25.56
CA GLU A 156 -2.23 2.89 26.48
C GLU A 156 -1.59 2.62 27.86
N LYS A 157 -0.27 2.40 27.92
CA LYS A 157 0.45 2.16 29.18
C LYS A 157 0.69 3.42 30.03
N SER A 158 0.48 4.62 29.48
CA SER A 158 0.65 5.88 30.20
C SER A 158 -0.63 6.39 30.89
N VAL A 159 -1.72 5.60 30.84
CA VAL A 159 -2.98 5.87 31.53
C VAL A 159 -3.19 4.83 32.64
N VAL A 160 -2.28 4.79 33.61
CA VAL A 160 -2.48 4.09 34.91
C VAL A 160 -1.87 4.91 36.02
#